data_AF-A0AAN8ZVY1-F1
#
_entry.id   AF-A0AAN8ZVY1-F1
#
_cell.length_a   1.000
_cell.length_b   1.000
_cell.length_c   1.000
_cell.angle_alpha   90.00
_cell.angle_beta   90.00
_cell.angle_gamma   90.00
#
_symmetry.space_group_name_H-M   'P 1'
#
loop_
_entity.id
_entity.type
_entity.pdbx_description
1 polymer ?
#
loop_
_entity_poly.entity_id
_entity_poly.type
_entity_poly.pdbx_seq_one_letter_code
_entity_poly.pdbx_strand_id
1 'polypeptide(L)'
;MNLIAIPDFGAGAMENWGLITYRETALMFDPDHTSSLAQQRVTVVIAHELAHQWFGNLVTMSWWSDLWLNEGFASFMENLGTSDAEPGWQMQEQFLVQKMHPALALDALVASHPISTPVSDPAQIESIFDTISYNKGASIISMLENFIARPMLKEGLRLYLEAHEFGNAATDNLWEALTKVTQNHGRFLNIKGIMDTWTLQAGFPLISITLQNGHVTANQSRFLVCEENVTDPNEPLNSTIGYKWHVPLTYITNLNPNSSEMYWMNLTDIEFMVPREVKWIKFNAGQRGFYRVSYDEAGWSSLINVLQTEHETLSAADRASLIDDAFTLVK
;
A
#
# COMPACT_ATOMS: atom_id res chain seq x y z
N MET A 1 23.63 -18.86 -6.29
CA MET A 1 22.17 -18.73 -6.40
C MET A 1 21.77 -19.34 -7.74
N ASN A 2 20.90 -20.34 -7.73
CA ASN A 2 20.38 -21.00 -8.93
C ASN A 2 18.90 -20.64 -9.10
N LEU A 3 18.47 -20.44 -10.34
CA LEU A 3 17.08 -20.24 -10.74
C LEU A 3 16.72 -21.36 -11.72
N ILE A 4 15.62 -22.08 -11.47
CA ILE A 4 15.22 -23.22 -12.29
C ILE A 4 13.76 -23.13 -12.71
N ALA A 5 13.53 -23.32 -14.01
CA ALA A 5 12.18 -23.45 -14.57
C ALA A 5 11.69 -24.90 -14.39
N ILE A 6 10.51 -25.05 -13.79
CA ILE A 6 9.84 -26.32 -13.54
C ILE A 6 8.59 -26.37 -14.44
N PRO A 7 8.44 -27.39 -15.30
CA PRO A 7 7.31 -27.50 -16.23
C PRO A 7 5.95 -27.53 -15.52
N ASP A 8 5.84 -28.33 -14.46
CA ASP A 8 4.62 -28.49 -13.67
C ASP A 8 4.81 -27.89 -12.27
N PHE A 9 4.29 -26.68 -12.06
CA PHE A 9 4.44 -25.96 -10.79
C PHE A 9 3.14 -25.28 -10.37
N GLY A 10 2.66 -25.58 -9.15
CA GLY A 10 1.37 -25.11 -8.64
C GLY A 10 1.31 -23.59 -8.46
N ALA A 11 2.37 -23.02 -7.88
CA ALA A 11 2.52 -21.58 -7.70
C ALA A 11 3.14 -20.90 -8.95
N GLY A 12 3.40 -19.59 -8.85
CA GLY A 12 4.17 -18.85 -9.84
C GLY A 12 5.67 -19.12 -9.73
N ALA A 13 6.19 -19.01 -8.50
CA ALA A 13 7.56 -19.34 -8.12
C ALA A 13 7.61 -19.67 -6.60
N MET A 14 8.79 -20.03 -6.10
CA MET A 14 9.05 -20.31 -4.68
C MET A 14 10.53 -20.06 -4.35
N GLU A 15 10.77 -19.35 -3.27
CA GLU A 15 11.99 -18.64 -2.92
C GLU A 15 13.11 -19.50 -2.31
N ASN A 16 13.03 -20.84 -2.42
CA ASN A 16 13.91 -21.77 -1.70
C ASN A 16 15.38 -21.31 -1.74
N TRP A 17 15.99 -21.13 -0.56
CA TRP A 17 17.24 -20.41 -0.43
C TRP A 17 18.39 -21.07 -1.22
N GLY A 18 18.84 -20.38 -2.28
CA GLY A 18 19.91 -20.85 -3.16
C GLY A 18 19.46 -21.67 -4.38
N LEU A 19 18.20 -22.11 -4.44
CA LEU A 19 17.59 -22.82 -5.57
C LEU A 19 16.13 -22.36 -5.77
N ILE A 20 15.94 -21.20 -6.37
CA ILE A 20 14.61 -20.63 -6.58
C ILE A 20 13.93 -21.36 -7.75
N THR A 21 12.70 -21.85 -7.53
CA THR A 21 11.92 -22.59 -8.53
C THR A 21 10.85 -21.70 -9.13
N TYR A 22 10.70 -21.74 -10.44
CA TYR A 22 9.73 -20.93 -11.19
C TYR A 22 8.89 -21.84 -12.08
N ARG A 23 7.63 -21.48 -12.34
CA ARG A 23 6.95 -21.95 -13.54
C ARG A 23 7.68 -21.44 -14.78
N GLU A 24 7.69 -22.19 -15.88
CA GLU A 24 8.35 -21.76 -17.13
C GLU A 24 7.94 -20.34 -17.57
N THR A 25 6.64 -20.02 -17.48
CA THR A 25 6.09 -18.69 -17.84
C THR A 25 6.53 -17.55 -16.92
N ALA A 26 7.20 -17.85 -15.81
CA ALA A 26 7.69 -16.88 -14.82
C ALA A 26 9.23 -16.73 -14.83
N LEU A 27 9.94 -17.47 -15.69
CA LEU A 27 11.40 -17.39 -15.83
C LEU A 27 11.87 -17.34 -17.29
N MET A 28 11.21 -18.08 -18.18
CA MET A 28 11.63 -18.19 -19.57
C MET A 28 11.20 -16.98 -20.37
N PHE A 29 12.09 -16.51 -21.25
CA PHE A 29 11.85 -15.41 -22.17
C PHE A 29 12.32 -15.80 -23.57
N ASP A 30 11.45 -15.62 -24.54
CA ASP A 30 11.72 -15.75 -25.97
C ASP A 30 11.47 -14.40 -26.66
N PRO A 31 12.48 -13.75 -27.27
CA PRO A 31 12.34 -12.43 -27.88
C PRO A 31 11.35 -12.39 -29.05
N ASP A 32 11.10 -13.50 -29.72
CA ASP A 32 10.21 -13.56 -30.89
C ASP A 32 8.75 -13.84 -30.49
N HIS A 33 8.52 -14.39 -29.30
CA HIS A 33 7.21 -14.90 -28.87
C HIS A 33 6.68 -14.32 -27.55
N THR A 34 7.51 -13.69 -26.74
CA THR A 34 7.12 -13.19 -25.42
C THR A 34 6.62 -11.75 -25.51
N SER A 35 5.36 -11.53 -25.13
CA SER A 35 4.80 -10.17 -25.07
C SER A 35 5.51 -9.30 -24.01
N SER A 36 5.48 -7.98 -24.16
CA SER A 36 6.03 -7.06 -23.17
C SER A 36 5.40 -7.22 -21.77
N LEU A 37 4.10 -7.55 -21.70
CA LEU A 37 3.44 -7.86 -20.44
C LEU A 37 4.02 -9.12 -19.78
N ALA A 38 4.28 -10.17 -20.57
CA ALA A 38 4.91 -11.39 -20.08
C ALA A 38 6.36 -11.15 -19.65
N GLN A 39 7.11 -10.32 -20.39
CA GLN A 39 8.47 -9.92 -20.01
C GLN A 39 8.49 -9.16 -18.68
N GLN A 40 7.56 -8.21 -18.49
CA GLN A 40 7.38 -7.52 -17.21
C GLN A 40 7.06 -8.51 -16.10
N ARG A 41 6.13 -9.45 -16.34
CA ARG A 41 5.78 -10.49 -15.36
C ARG A 41 6.99 -11.33 -14.95
N VAL A 42 7.80 -11.80 -15.90
CA VAL A 42 9.03 -12.56 -15.61
C VAL A 42 9.97 -11.74 -14.72
N THR A 43 10.20 -10.47 -15.08
CA THR A 43 11.11 -9.59 -14.33
C THR A 43 10.59 -9.31 -12.92
N VAL A 44 9.29 -9.05 -12.77
CA VAL A 44 8.62 -8.83 -11.49
C VAL A 44 8.73 -10.06 -10.61
N VAL A 45 8.44 -11.26 -11.13
CA VAL A 45 8.53 -12.49 -10.33
C VAL A 45 9.97 -12.77 -9.93
N ILE A 46 10.96 -12.60 -10.81
CA ILE A 46 12.37 -12.72 -10.43
C ILE A 46 12.72 -11.73 -9.31
N ALA A 47 12.33 -10.47 -9.42
CA ALA A 47 12.60 -9.47 -8.40
C ALA A 47 11.93 -9.81 -7.04
N HIS A 48 10.72 -10.37 -7.07
CA HIS A 48 9.99 -10.86 -5.89
C HIS A 48 10.76 -11.97 -5.17
N GLU A 49 11.12 -13.04 -5.89
CA GLU A 49 11.85 -14.17 -5.30
C GLU A 49 13.25 -13.81 -4.81
N LEU A 50 13.91 -12.85 -5.48
CA LEU A 50 15.18 -12.31 -5.03
C LEU A 50 15.03 -11.48 -3.75
N ALA A 51 13.94 -10.73 -3.60
CA ALA A 51 13.66 -10.00 -2.37
C ALA A 51 13.45 -10.95 -1.18
N HIS A 52 12.82 -12.10 -1.40
CA HIS A 52 12.66 -13.13 -0.38
C HIS A 52 13.97 -13.70 0.19
N GLN A 53 15.08 -13.57 -0.54
CA GLN A 53 16.39 -13.97 -0.02
C GLN A 53 16.76 -13.19 1.25
N TRP A 54 16.19 -11.99 1.44
CA TRP A 54 16.25 -11.23 2.69
C TRP A 54 14.94 -11.33 3.50
N PHE A 55 13.79 -11.05 2.87
CA PHE A 55 12.47 -11.03 3.51
C PHE A 55 11.76 -12.38 3.38
N GLY A 56 12.16 -13.32 4.21
CA GLY A 56 11.60 -14.66 4.29
C GLY A 56 12.64 -15.72 4.57
N ASN A 57 13.78 -15.64 3.87
CA ASN A 57 14.89 -16.59 4.06
C ASN A 57 15.87 -16.14 5.15
N LEU A 58 16.48 -14.96 5.00
CA LEU A 58 17.43 -14.44 6.00
C LEU A 58 16.73 -14.12 7.32
N VAL A 59 15.57 -13.49 7.24
CA VAL A 59 14.67 -13.25 8.37
C VAL A 59 13.30 -13.78 8.01
N THR A 60 12.82 -14.76 8.77
CA THR A 60 11.51 -15.39 8.55
C THR A 60 10.51 -14.86 9.56
N MET A 61 9.25 -14.66 9.17
CA MET A 61 8.20 -14.37 10.17
C MET A 61 8.16 -15.45 11.27
N SER A 62 7.90 -15.04 12.52
CA SER A 62 7.82 -15.97 13.66
C SER A 62 6.66 -16.97 13.55
N TRP A 63 5.58 -16.55 12.91
CA TRP A 63 4.43 -17.39 12.60
C TRP A 63 3.69 -16.85 11.38
N TRP A 64 2.89 -17.71 10.75
CA TRP A 64 2.10 -17.39 9.55
C TRP A 64 1.15 -16.21 9.73
N SER A 65 0.74 -15.87 10.96
CA SER A 65 -0.06 -14.67 11.21
C SER A 65 0.61 -13.38 10.72
N ASP A 66 1.94 -13.37 10.62
CA ASP A 66 2.74 -12.26 10.11
C ASP A 66 3.33 -12.56 8.71
N LEU A 67 2.69 -13.43 7.91
CA LEU A 67 3.11 -13.78 6.54
C LEU A 67 3.44 -12.55 5.67
N TRP A 68 2.71 -11.45 5.86
CA TRP A 68 2.93 -10.19 5.15
C TRP A 68 4.35 -9.60 5.32
N LEU A 69 5.09 -9.95 6.39
CA LEU A 69 6.50 -9.55 6.56
C LEU A 69 7.39 -10.13 5.46
N ASN A 70 7.01 -11.27 4.89
CA ASN A 70 7.66 -11.84 3.72
C ASN A 70 6.99 -11.27 2.46
N GLU A 71 5.71 -11.59 2.26
CA GLU A 71 5.00 -11.40 0.98
C GLU A 71 4.72 -9.94 0.64
N GLY A 72 4.41 -9.12 1.66
CA GLY A 72 4.20 -7.69 1.51
C GLY A 72 5.50 -6.96 1.18
N PHE A 73 6.61 -7.36 1.80
CA PHE A 73 7.93 -6.81 1.48
C PHE A 73 8.43 -7.26 0.11
N ALA A 74 8.30 -8.54 -0.24
CA ALA A 74 8.65 -9.02 -1.57
C ALA A 74 7.81 -8.31 -2.65
N SER A 75 6.51 -8.13 -2.43
CA SER A 75 5.60 -7.38 -3.32
C SER A 75 5.92 -5.88 -3.42
N PHE A 76 6.48 -5.28 -2.38
CA PHE A 76 6.97 -3.90 -2.41
C PHE A 76 8.30 -3.81 -3.18
N MET A 77 9.23 -4.73 -2.88
CA MET A 77 10.57 -4.77 -3.46
C MET A 77 10.55 -5.18 -4.94
N GLU A 78 9.62 -6.01 -5.39
CA GLU A 78 9.52 -6.42 -6.80
C GLU A 78 9.32 -5.21 -7.72
N ASN A 79 8.50 -4.23 -7.28
CA ASN A 79 8.20 -3.04 -8.07
C ASN A 79 9.38 -2.06 -8.07
N LEU A 80 10.06 -1.93 -6.93
CA LEU A 80 11.30 -1.13 -6.84
C LEU A 80 12.43 -1.76 -7.67
N GLY A 81 12.66 -3.07 -7.53
CA GLY A 81 13.71 -3.80 -8.23
C GLY A 81 13.48 -3.83 -9.74
N THR A 82 12.24 -4.06 -10.18
CA THR A 82 11.89 -3.99 -11.61
C THR A 82 12.05 -2.57 -12.15
N SER A 83 11.63 -1.55 -11.38
CA SER A 83 11.81 -0.15 -11.80
C SER A 83 13.27 0.27 -11.91
N ASP A 84 14.15 -0.29 -11.09
CA ASP A 84 15.59 -0.01 -11.13
C ASP A 84 16.27 -0.75 -12.29
N ALA A 85 15.90 -2.02 -12.50
CA ALA A 85 16.39 -2.81 -13.62
C ALA A 85 15.92 -2.28 -14.98
N GLU A 86 14.68 -1.79 -15.06
CA GLU A 86 14.04 -1.32 -16.29
C GLU A 86 13.36 0.04 -16.08
N PRO A 87 14.12 1.15 -16.02
CA PRO A 87 13.59 2.49 -15.69
C PRO A 87 12.53 3.02 -16.66
N GLY A 88 12.49 2.52 -17.90
CA GLY A 88 11.54 2.94 -18.92
C GLY A 88 10.13 2.36 -18.75
N TRP A 89 9.93 1.37 -17.88
CA TRP A 89 8.66 0.65 -17.75
C TRP A 89 7.63 1.32 -16.85
N GLN A 90 7.98 2.40 -16.15
CA GLN A 90 7.04 3.14 -15.29
C GLN A 90 6.36 2.23 -14.25
N MET A 91 7.14 1.34 -13.65
CA MET A 91 6.62 0.33 -12.71
C MET A 91 6.00 0.97 -11.45
N GLN A 92 6.49 2.14 -11.05
CA GLN A 92 5.94 2.87 -9.90
C GLN A 92 4.51 3.37 -10.17
N GLU A 93 4.22 3.82 -11.39
CA GLU A 93 2.86 4.18 -11.81
C GLU A 93 1.97 2.95 -11.94
N GLN A 94 2.53 1.85 -12.45
CA GLN A 94 1.80 0.57 -12.57
C GLN A 94 1.45 -0.05 -11.22
N PHE A 95 2.23 0.21 -10.17
CA PHE A 95 1.96 -0.26 -8.80
C PHE A 95 0.54 0.06 -8.33
N LEU A 96 0.02 1.24 -8.68
CA LEU A 96 -1.31 1.66 -8.27
C LEU A 96 -2.40 0.73 -8.82
N VAL A 97 -2.36 0.47 -10.13
CA VAL A 97 -3.38 -0.34 -10.80
C VAL A 97 -3.17 -1.84 -10.60
N GLN A 98 -1.93 -2.29 -10.38
CA GLN A 98 -1.60 -3.72 -10.22
C GLN A 98 -1.65 -4.21 -8.77
N LYS A 99 -1.42 -3.33 -7.79
CA LYS A 99 -1.36 -3.69 -6.36
C LYS A 99 -2.40 -2.92 -5.56
N MET A 100 -2.33 -1.60 -5.56
CA MET A 100 -3.14 -0.79 -4.65
C MET A 100 -4.65 -0.88 -4.93
N HIS A 101 -5.10 -0.69 -6.17
CA HIS A 101 -6.52 -0.73 -6.51
C HIS A 101 -7.16 -2.12 -6.27
N PRO A 102 -6.52 -3.25 -6.65
CA PRO A 102 -7.01 -4.57 -6.26
C PRO A 102 -7.11 -4.77 -4.75
N ALA A 103 -6.14 -4.27 -3.98
CA ALA A 103 -6.18 -4.33 -2.53
C ALA A 103 -7.33 -3.49 -1.96
N LEU A 104 -7.53 -2.26 -2.44
CA LEU A 104 -8.68 -1.42 -2.05
C LEU A 104 -10.01 -2.08 -2.42
N ALA A 105 -10.09 -2.78 -3.55
CA ALA A 105 -11.31 -3.45 -3.98
C ALA A 105 -11.68 -4.63 -3.08
N LEU A 106 -10.72 -5.51 -2.75
CA LEU A 106 -10.96 -6.65 -1.86
C LEU A 106 -11.21 -6.18 -0.42
N ASP A 107 -10.42 -5.21 0.05
CA ASP A 107 -10.44 -4.77 1.45
C ASP A 107 -11.66 -3.91 1.81
N ALA A 108 -12.41 -3.43 0.80
CA ALA A 108 -13.71 -2.78 1.00
C ALA A 108 -14.87 -3.78 1.20
N LEU A 109 -14.60 -5.09 1.16
CA LEU A 109 -15.58 -6.12 1.47
C LEU A 109 -15.62 -6.37 2.98
N VAL A 110 -16.82 -6.65 3.50
CA VAL A 110 -17.02 -7.04 4.92
C VAL A 110 -16.24 -8.31 5.27
N ALA A 111 -16.05 -9.20 4.30
CA ALA A 111 -15.31 -10.46 4.45
C ALA A 111 -13.78 -10.30 4.39
N SER A 112 -13.25 -9.08 4.28
CA SER A 112 -11.81 -8.83 4.39
C SER A 112 -11.29 -9.17 5.79
N HIS A 113 -9.98 -9.24 5.95
CA HIS A 113 -9.29 -9.49 7.21
C HIS A 113 -8.16 -8.48 7.48
N PRO A 114 -7.72 -8.33 8.74
CA PRO A 114 -6.49 -7.60 9.06
C PRO A 114 -5.28 -8.22 8.37
N ILE A 115 -4.25 -7.42 8.08
CA ILE A 115 -2.99 -7.90 7.49
C ILE A 115 -2.32 -8.93 8.41
N SER A 116 -2.25 -8.63 9.70
CA SER A 116 -1.79 -9.60 10.71
C SER A 116 -3.01 -10.26 11.33
N THR A 117 -3.24 -11.53 11.01
CA THR A 117 -4.43 -12.28 11.43
C THR A 117 -4.05 -13.63 12.04
N PRO A 118 -4.63 -14.02 13.19
CA PRO A 118 -4.36 -15.34 13.77
C PRO A 118 -4.79 -16.48 12.85
N VAL A 119 -3.89 -17.42 12.61
CA VAL A 119 -4.14 -18.66 11.84
C VAL A 119 -3.57 -19.86 12.59
N SER A 120 -4.19 -21.03 12.45
CA SER A 120 -3.85 -22.21 13.26
C SER A 120 -3.75 -23.52 12.47
N ASP A 121 -4.57 -23.70 11.44
CA ASP A 121 -4.56 -24.91 10.59
C ASP A 121 -4.07 -24.62 9.16
N PRO A 122 -3.67 -25.64 8.39
CA PRO A 122 -3.12 -25.44 7.05
C PRO A 122 -4.05 -24.70 6.07
N ALA A 123 -5.37 -24.91 6.16
CA ALA A 123 -6.31 -24.23 5.27
C ALA A 123 -6.42 -22.74 5.62
N GLN A 124 -6.38 -22.40 6.91
CA GLN A 124 -6.28 -21.01 7.36
C GLN A 124 -4.97 -20.36 6.93
N ILE A 125 -3.85 -21.07 7.04
CA ILE A 125 -2.54 -20.58 6.58
C ILE A 125 -2.56 -20.34 5.07
N GLU A 126 -3.09 -21.27 4.28
CA GLU A 126 -3.20 -21.11 2.83
C GLU A 126 -4.13 -19.94 2.46
N SER A 127 -5.20 -19.71 3.22
CA SER A 127 -6.17 -18.66 2.93
C SER A 127 -5.64 -17.23 3.03
N ILE A 128 -4.52 -17.02 3.73
CA ILE A 128 -3.89 -15.70 3.90
C ILE A 128 -2.77 -15.45 2.87
N PHE A 129 -2.48 -16.40 1.97
CA PHE A 129 -1.68 -16.16 0.77
C PHE A 129 -2.53 -15.46 -0.29
N ASP A 130 -2.94 -14.23 0.01
CA ASP A 130 -4.02 -13.54 -0.68
C ASP A 130 -3.68 -12.07 -1.03
N THR A 131 -4.64 -11.34 -1.58
CA THR A 131 -4.40 -9.94 -1.98
C THR A 131 -4.12 -9.04 -0.76
N ILE A 132 -4.59 -9.36 0.44
CA ILE A 132 -4.30 -8.58 1.64
C ILE A 132 -2.83 -8.72 2.05
N SER A 133 -2.31 -9.93 2.20
CA SER A 133 -0.91 -10.13 2.61
C SER A 133 0.09 -9.55 1.61
N TYR A 134 -0.18 -9.71 0.31
CA TYR A 134 0.70 -9.25 -0.76
C TYR A 134 0.49 -7.76 -1.08
N ASN A 135 -0.69 -7.40 -1.57
CA ASN A 135 -0.92 -6.10 -2.19
C ASN A 135 -1.22 -5.01 -1.16
N LYS A 136 -2.04 -5.29 -0.14
CA LYS A 136 -2.25 -4.32 0.96
C LYS A 136 -0.96 -4.16 1.77
N GLY A 137 -0.27 -5.27 2.08
CA GLY A 137 1.06 -5.28 2.69
C GLY A 137 2.05 -4.35 1.97
N ALA A 138 2.22 -4.52 0.66
CA ALA A 138 3.09 -3.64 -0.13
C ALA A 138 2.63 -2.16 -0.13
N SER A 139 1.31 -1.94 -0.21
CA SER A 139 0.73 -0.59 -0.26
C SER A 139 0.94 0.18 1.04
N ILE A 140 0.83 -0.48 2.21
CA ILE A 140 1.10 0.16 3.50
C ILE A 140 2.60 0.42 3.71
N ILE A 141 3.49 -0.41 3.15
CA ILE A 141 4.94 -0.16 3.17
C ILE A 141 5.27 1.05 2.29
N SER A 142 4.66 1.18 1.11
CA SER A 142 4.79 2.35 0.25
C SER A 142 4.27 3.63 0.94
N MET A 143 3.13 3.55 1.63
CA MET A 143 2.61 4.67 2.42
C MET A 143 3.56 5.04 3.57
N LEU A 144 4.08 4.06 4.29
CA LEU A 144 5.09 4.23 5.34
C LEU A 144 6.32 4.95 4.80
N GLU A 145 6.87 4.47 3.68
CA GLU A 145 7.99 5.10 2.98
C GLU A 145 7.70 6.57 2.66
N ASN A 146 6.49 6.89 2.21
CA ASN A 146 6.12 8.25 1.86
C ASN A 146 6.21 9.21 3.06
N PHE A 147 5.77 8.80 4.26
CA PHE A 147 5.82 9.69 5.41
C PHE A 147 7.13 9.63 6.20
N ILE A 148 7.88 8.51 6.21
CA ILE A 148 9.21 8.46 6.86
C ILE A 148 10.37 8.82 5.95
N ALA A 149 10.17 8.81 4.63
CA ALA A 149 11.17 8.92 3.57
C ALA A 149 12.08 7.68 3.40
N ARG A 150 12.44 7.40 2.13
CA ARG A 150 13.25 6.26 1.68
C ARG A 150 14.55 6.04 2.48
N PRO A 151 15.37 7.06 2.82
CA PRO A 151 16.61 6.83 3.55
C PRO A 151 16.38 6.23 4.94
N MET A 152 15.37 6.71 5.66
CA MET A 152 15.01 6.20 6.99
C MET A 152 14.39 4.79 6.88
N LEU A 153 13.54 4.53 5.89
CA LEU A 153 13.03 3.18 5.64
C LEU A 153 14.19 2.21 5.42
N LYS A 154 15.11 2.53 4.50
CA LYS A 154 16.27 1.67 4.19
C LYS A 154 17.14 1.41 5.41
N GLU A 155 17.42 2.43 6.21
CA GLU A 155 18.18 2.26 7.45
C GLU A 155 17.44 1.37 8.46
N GLY A 156 16.12 1.56 8.61
CA GLY A 156 15.30 0.74 9.50
C GLY A 156 15.25 -0.72 9.09
N LEU A 157 15.08 -1.00 7.79
CA LEU A 157 15.11 -2.35 7.25
C LEU A 157 16.48 -3.01 7.44
N ARG A 158 17.58 -2.27 7.27
CA ARG A 158 18.93 -2.78 7.56
C ARG A 158 19.06 -3.17 9.04
N LEU A 159 18.64 -2.32 9.96
CA LEU A 159 18.69 -2.62 11.40
C LEU A 159 17.82 -3.82 11.76
N TYR A 160 16.63 -3.94 11.17
CA TYR A 160 15.74 -5.07 11.33
C TYR A 160 16.38 -6.38 10.84
N LEU A 161 16.92 -6.38 9.62
CA LEU A 161 17.55 -7.57 9.04
C LEU A 161 18.80 -8.00 9.83
N GLU A 162 19.67 -7.06 10.22
CA GLU A 162 20.87 -7.37 11.02
C GLU A 162 20.54 -7.89 12.43
N ALA A 163 19.45 -7.43 13.03
CA ALA A 163 19.05 -7.85 14.38
C ALA A 163 18.42 -9.25 14.41
N HIS A 164 17.84 -9.70 13.29
CA HIS A 164 17.07 -10.95 13.20
C HIS A 164 17.64 -11.94 12.18
N GLU A 165 18.83 -11.67 11.63
CA GLU A 165 19.53 -12.52 10.67
C GLU A 165 19.64 -13.98 11.16
N PHE A 166 19.27 -14.93 10.29
CA PHE A 166 19.16 -16.37 10.55
C PHE A 166 18.16 -16.76 11.64
N GLY A 167 17.21 -15.88 11.93
CA GLY A 167 16.19 -16.09 12.95
C GLY A 167 14.81 -15.66 12.49
N ASN A 168 13.96 -15.48 13.49
CA ASN A 168 12.58 -15.09 13.29
C ASN A 168 12.31 -13.67 13.80
N ALA A 169 11.28 -13.04 13.23
CA ALA A 169 10.78 -11.75 13.68
C ALA A 169 9.26 -11.67 13.63
N ALA A 170 8.68 -10.93 14.57
CA ALA A 170 7.27 -10.54 14.56
C ALA A 170 7.10 -9.11 14.03
N THR A 171 5.87 -8.74 13.69
CA THR A 171 5.51 -7.40 13.21
C THR A 171 6.06 -6.27 14.12
N ASP A 172 6.01 -6.46 15.44
CA ASP A 172 6.50 -5.47 16.40
C ASP A 172 8.02 -5.22 16.32
N ASN A 173 8.81 -6.21 15.92
CA ASN A 173 10.26 -6.03 15.76
C ASN A 173 10.59 -5.06 14.62
N LEU A 174 9.83 -5.10 13.53
CA LEU A 174 9.95 -4.17 12.42
C LEU A 174 9.61 -2.74 12.87
N TRP A 175 8.51 -2.58 13.63
CA TRP A 175 8.09 -1.28 14.15
C TRP A 175 9.09 -0.69 15.15
N GLU A 176 9.71 -1.52 15.98
CA GLU A 176 10.77 -1.11 16.90
C GLU A 176 11.98 -0.55 16.14
N ALA A 177 12.45 -1.28 15.12
CA ALA A 177 13.58 -0.86 14.30
C ALA A 177 13.31 0.49 13.59
N LEU A 178 12.13 0.65 13.00
CA LEU A 178 11.74 1.89 12.32
C LEU A 178 11.53 3.06 13.27
N THR A 179 10.90 2.82 14.43
CA THR A 179 10.73 3.84 15.48
C THR A 179 12.08 4.37 15.95
N LYS A 180 13.04 3.48 16.17
CA LYS A 180 14.41 3.84 16.57
C LYS A 180 15.09 4.72 15.52
N VAL A 181 14.97 4.38 14.23
CA VAL A 181 15.56 5.19 13.15
C VAL A 181 14.90 6.56 13.07
N THR A 182 13.57 6.65 13.12
CA THR A 182 12.91 7.96 13.05
C THR A 182 13.35 8.85 14.21
N GLN A 183 13.47 8.30 15.43
CA GLN A 183 13.96 9.04 16.59
C GLN A 183 15.42 9.52 16.43
N ASN A 184 16.30 8.69 15.88
CA ASN A 184 17.70 9.06 15.61
C ASN A 184 17.81 10.21 14.58
N HIS A 185 16.86 10.31 13.65
CA HIS A 185 16.76 11.40 12.68
C HIS A 185 15.95 12.60 13.20
N GLY A 186 15.66 12.66 14.51
CA GLY A 186 14.93 13.77 15.14
C GLY A 186 13.43 13.78 14.85
N ARG A 187 12.88 12.70 14.28
CA ARG A 187 11.45 12.51 14.00
C ARG A 187 10.85 11.55 15.03
N PHE A 188 10.25 12.09 16.08
CA PHE A 188 9.66 11.30 17.17
C PHE A 188 8.29 10.72 16.80
N LEU A 189 8.25 9.86 15.77
CA LEU A 189 7.05 9.14 15.35
C LEU A 189 6.93 7.83 16.13
N ASN A 190 5.73 7.54 16.62
CA ASN A 190 5.38 6.21 17.15
C ASN A 190 4.95 5.32 15.98
N ILE A 191 5.90 4.66 15.31
CA ILE A 191 5.60 3.84 14.12
C ILE A 191 4.66 2.71 14.47
N LYS A 192 4.86 2.04 15.61
CA LYS A 192 3.95 1.00 16.09
C LYS A 192 2.52 1.52 16.22
N GLY A 193 2.32 2.61 16.96
CA GLY A 193 0.98 3.18 17.17
C GLY A 193 0.28 3.59 15.87
N ILE A 194 1.04 4.10 14.89
CA ILE A 194 0.51 4.43 13.57
C ILE A 194 0.15 3.15 12.81
N MET A 195 1.11 2.25 12.64
CA MET A 195 1.00 1.09 11.75
C MET A 195 0.11 -0.03 12.30
N ASP A 196 -0.06 -0.14 13.62
CA ASP A 196 -1.04 -1.04 14.23
C ASP A 196 -2.45 -0.75 13.73
N THR A 197 -2.79 0.53 13.48
CA THR A 197 -4.09 0.90 12.91
C THR A 197 -4.27 0.40 11.47
N TRP A 198 -3.18 0.10 10.77
CA TRP A 198 -3.20 -0.36 9.38
C TRP A 198 -3.07 -1.89 9.26
N THR A 199 -2.46 -2.56 10.25
CA THR A 199 -2.20 -3.99 10.21
C THR A 199 -3.17 -4.84 11.03
N LEU A 200 -3.72 -4.31 12.13
CA LEU A 200 -4.51 -5.08 13.10
C LEU A 200 -6.03 -4.97 12.91
N GLN A 201 -6.48 -4.19 11.92
CA GLN A 201 -7.89 -4.11 11.54
C GLN A 201 -8.07 -4.28 10.03
N ALA A 202 -9.21 -4.86 9.64
CA ALA A 202 -9.61 -5.00 8.26
C ALA A 202 -10.07 -3.65 7.67
N GLY A 203 -10.01 -3.52 6.35
CA GLY A 203 -10.46 -2.32 5.65
C GLY A 203 -9.48 -1.16 5.72
N PHE A 204 -9.97 -0.02 5.23
CA PHE A 204 -9.27 1.25 5.12
C PHE A 204 -10.28 2.40 5.19
N PRO A 205 -9.81 3.65 5.42
CA PRO A 205 -10.73 4.77 5.53
C PRO A 205 -11.12 5.37 4.18
N LEU A 206 -12.37 5.82 4.09
CA LEU A 206 -12.81 6.89 3.21
C LEU A 206 -12.59 8.22 3.92
N ILE A 207 -11.93 9.16 3.24
CA ILE A 207 -11.75 10.53 3.72
C ILE A 207 -12.74 11.44 2.98
N SER A 208 -13.73 11.96 3.70
CA SER A 208 -14.72 12.90 3.17
C SER A 208 -14.23 14.33 3.38
N ILE A 209 -14.08 15.06 2.28
CA ILE A 209 -13.52 16.41 2.23
C ILE A 209 -14.61 17.42 1.88
N THR A 210 -14.66 18.51 2.65
CA THR A 210 -15.40 19.72 2.28
C THR A 210 -14.47 20.92 2.30
N LEU A 211 -14.66 21.84 1.35
CA LEU A 211 -13.91 23.09 1.25
C LEU A 211 -14.87 24.27 1.16
N GLN A 212 -14.91 25.10 2.20
CA GLN A 212 -15.78 26.28 2.27
C GLN A 212 -14.99 27.51 2.69
N ASN A 213 -14.90 28.52 1.81
CA ASN A 213 -14.22 29.79 2.09
C ASN A 213 -12.76 29.66 2.59
N GLY A 214 -12.04 28.65 2.12
CA GLY A 214 -10.67 28.32 2.56
C GLY A 214 -10.61 27.46 3.81
N HIS A 215 -11.74 27.06 4.39
CA HIS A 215 -11.81 26.10 5.50
C HIS A 215 -11.98 24.69 4.94
N VAL A 216 -11.01 23.81 5.22
CA VAL A 216 -11.07 22.39 4.88
C VAL A 216 -11.51 21.62 6.11
N THR A 217 -12.54 20.79 5.97
CA THR A 217 -12.91 19.76 6.94
C THR A 217 -12.69 18.38 6.32
N ALA A 218 -11.97 17.52 7.02
CA ALA A 218 -11.68 16.14 6.61
C ALA A 218 -12.18 15.16 7.69
N ASN A 219 -13.17 14.35 7.34
CA ASN A 219 -13.75 13.32 8.19
C ASN A 219 -13.31 11.93 7.69
N GLN A 220 -13.00 11.02 8.60
CA GLN A 220 -12.66 9.64 8.25
C GLN A 220 -13.76 8.66 8.69
N SER A 221 -14.10 7.72 7.83
CA SER A 221 -14.96 6.57 8.13
C SER A 221 -14.41 5.32 7.45
N ARG A 222 -14.76 4.13 7.92
CA ARG A 222 -14.43 2.89 7.18
C ARG A 222 -15.13 2.91 5.82
N PHE A 223 -14.42 2.56 4.76
CA PHE A 223 -15.02 2.39 3.44
C PHE A 223 -15.53 0.95 3.25
N LEU A 224 -16.77 0.82 2.76
CA LEU A 224 -17.38 -0.46 2.36
C LEU A 224 -18.12 -0.27 1.02
N VAL A 225 -17.99 -1.22 0.08
CA VAL A 225 -18.65 -1.14 -1.24
C VAL A 225 -20.14 -1.55 -1.19
N CYS A 226 -20.57 -2.28 -0.15
CA CYS A 226 -21.98 -2.67 -0.01
C CYS A 226 -22.44 -2.46 1.43
N GLU A 227 -22.91 -1.26 1.74
CA GLU A 227 -23.47 -0.94 3.07
C GLU A 227 -24.89 -1.51 3.26
N GLU A 228 -25.64 -1.78 2.19
CA GLU A 228 -27.07 -2.15 2.27
C GLU A 228 -27.37 -3.44 3.04
N ASN A 229 -26.39 -4.36 3.14
CA ASN A 229 -26.53 -5.61 3.88
C ASN A 229 -25.81 -5.60 5.24
N VAL A 230 -25.31 -4.43 5.66
CA VAL A 230 -24.51 -4.27 6.87
C VAL A 230 -25.35 -3.56 7.92
N THR A 231 -25.88 -4.33 8.88
CA THR A 231 -26.70 -3.80 9.98
C THR A 231 -25.91 -2.90 10.94
N ASP A 232 -24.58 -3.08 10.99
CA ASP A 232 -23.63 -2.19 11.66
C ASP A 232 -22.32 -2.16 10.84
N PRO A 233 -21.86 -1.00 10.31
CA PRO A 233 -20.60 -0.88 9.57
C PRO A 233 -19.35 -1.27 10.40
N ASN A 234 -19.52 -1.41 11.72
CA ASN A 234 -18.51 -1.91 12.64
C ASN A 234 -18.56 -3.44 12.86
N GLU A 235 -19.53 -4.15 12.28
CA GLU A 235 -19.56 -5.62 12.29
C GLU A 235 -18.82 -6.23 11.09
N PRO A 236 -18.11 -7.37 11.28
CA PRO A 236 -17.95 -8.12 12.52
C PRO A 236 -16.83 -7.50 13.37
N LEU A 237 -17.24 -6.98 14.54
CA LEU A 237 -16.54 -6.42 15.71
C LEU A 237 -15.06 -6.82 15.96
N ASN A 238 -14.12 -6.54 15.06
CA ASN A 238 -12.70 -6.82 15.29
C ASN A 238 -11.82 -5.58 15.50
N SER A 239 -12.34 -4.38 15.23
CA SER A 239 -11.57 -3.15 15.50
C SER A 239 -11.80 -2.66 16.94
N THR A 240 -10.76 -2.73 17.77
CA THR A 240 -10.76 -2.16 19.13
C THR A 240 -10.73 -0.62 19.17
N ILE A 241 -10.54 0.04 18.02
CA ILE A 241 -10.39 1.50 17.89
C ILE A 241 -11.48 2.15 17.03
N GLY A 242 -12.60 1.45 16.79
CA GLY A 242 -13.76 1.97 16.05
C GLY A 242 -13.48 2.31 14.58
N TYR A 243 -12.61 1.56 13.89
CA TYR A 243 -12.20 1.79 12.51
C TYR A 243 -11.79 3.25 12.27
N LYS A 244 -10.87 3.70 13.10
CA LYS A 244 -10.14 4.95 12.92
C LYS A 244 -8.67 4.62 12.68
N TRP A 245 -8.02 5.46 11.88
CA TRP A 245 -6.63 5.29 11.48
C TRP A 245 -5.80 6.53 11.80
N HIS A 246 -4.50 6.33 11.97
CA HIS A 246 -3.52 7.40 11.87
C HIS A 246 -3.21 7.65 10.39
N VAL A 247 -3.93 8.59 9.77
CA VAL A 247 -3.83 8.84 8.33
C VAL A 247 -2.81 9.94 8.03
N PRO A 248 -1.73 9.66 7.26
CA PRO A 248 -0.87 10.69 6.69
C PRO A 248 -1.59 11.31 5.47
N LEU A 249 -2.48 12.26 5.75
CA LEU A 249 -3.31 12.92 4.75
C LEU A 249 -2.45 13.89 3.95
N THR A 250 -2.25 13.62 2.67
CA THR A 250 -1.49 14.50 1.78
C THR A 250 -2.41 15.27 0.83
N TYR A 251 -2.03 16.47 0.42
CA TYR A 251 -2.76 17.20 -0.62
C TYR A 251 -1.87 18.08 -1.48
N ILE A 252 -2.38 18.42 -2.66
CA ILE A 252 -1.88 19.44 -3.59
C ILE A 252 -3.02 20.40 -3.98
N THR A 253 -2.66 21.60 -4.43
CA THR A 253 -3.63 22.64 -4.85
C THR A 253 -3.20 23.29 -6.15
N ASN A 254 -4.06 24.13 -6.73
CA ASN A 254 -3.71 24.96 -7.90
C ASN A 254 -2.55 25.92 -7.66
N LEU A 255 -2.26 26.27 -6.41
CA LEU A 255 -1.14 27.17 -6.08
C LEU A 255 0.18 26.40 -6.08
N ASN A 256 0.15 25.15 -5.63
CA ASN A 256 1.31 24.27 -5.47
C ASN A 256 1.01 22.87 -6.01
N PRO A 257 0.85 22.69 -7.33
CA PRO A 257 0.43 21.39 -7.90
C PRO A 257 1.49 20.29 -7.76
N ASN A 258 2.77 20.68 -7.64
CA ASN A 258 3.91 19.76 -7.56
C ASN A 258 4.52 19.62 -6.15
N SER A 259 3.94 20.29 -5.14
CA SER A 259 4.47 20.26 -3.78
C SER A 259 3.36 19.79 -2.83
N SER A 260 3.43 18.52 -2.44
CA SER A 260 2.46 17.94 -1.52
C SER A 260 2.70 18.41 -0.09
N GLU A 261 1.64 18.87 0.58
CA GLU A 261 1.62 19.11 2.02
C GLU A 261 1.01 17.91 2.74
N MET A 262 1.30 17.75 4.04
CA MET A 262 0.84 16.62 4.84
C MET A 262 0.25 17.08 6.18
N TYR A 263 -0.90 16.50 6.54
CA TYR A 263 -1.56 16.61 7.83
C TYR A 263 -1.80 15.22 8.42
N TRP A 264 -1.72 15.10 9.74
CA TRP A 264 -2.04 13.86 10.44
C TRP A 264 -3.48 13.87 10.92
N MET A 265 -4.24 12.85 10.53
CA MET A 265 -5.51 12.52 11.16
C MET A 265 -5.24 11.49 12.26
N ASN A 266 -5.14 11.92 13.52
CA ASN A 266 -4.71 11.08 14.64
C ASN A 266 -5.89 10.37 15.31
N LEU A 267 -6.50 9.40 14.62
CA LEU A 267 -7.75 8.75 15.03
C LEU A 267 -8.97 9.70 15.10
N THR A 268 -8.81 10.93 14.63
CA THR A 268 -9.83 11.97 14.65
C THR A 268 -10.11 12.50 13.26
N ASP A 269 -11.18 13.27 13.17
CA ASP A 269 -11.41 14.19 12.06
C ASP A 269 -10.54 15.44 12.27
N ILE A 270 -10.28 16.19 11.20
CA ILE A 270 -9.43 17.38 11.25
C ILE A 270 -10.04 18.54 10.48
N GLU A 271 -9.67 19.75 10.88
CA GLU A 271 -10.02 20.99 10.20
C GLU A 271 -8.79 21.87 10.10
N PHE A 272 -8.59 22.52 8.95
CA PHE A 272 -7.48 23.46 8.74
C PHE A 272 -7.81 24.48 7.66
N MET A 273 -6.99 25.53 7.58
CA MET A 273 -7.16 26.63 6.63
C MET A 273 -6.21 26.50 5.45
N VAL A 274 -6.72 26.75 4.25
CA VAL A 274 -5.94 26.95 3.02
C VAL A 274 -6.16 28.37 2.49
N PRO A 275 -5.23 28.92 1.67
CA PRO A 275 -5.42 30.24 1.05
C PRO A 275 -6.74 30.31 0.26
N ARG A 276 -7.40 31.47 0.27
CA ARG A 276 -8.70 31.64 -0.39
C ARG A 276 -8.60 31.60 -1.92
N GLU A 277 -7.40 31.74 -2.44
CA GLU A 277 -7.05 31.63 -3.86
C GLU A 277 -7.00 30.16 -4.34
N VAL A 278 -7.16 29.20 -3.42
CA VAL A 278 -7.29 27.78 -3.75
C VAL A 278 -8.61 27.54 -4.47
N LYS A 279 -8.52 27.16 -5.75
CA LYS A 279 -9.64 26.84 -6.64
C LYS A 279 -10.00 25.37 -6.62
N TRP A 280 -9.00 24.52 -6.45
CA TRP A 280 -9.16 23.07 -6.34
C TRP A 280 -8.11 22.53 -5.38
N ILE A 281 -8.47 21.44 -4.70
CA ILE A 281 -7.61 20.71 -3.79
C ILE A 281 -7.75 19.22 -4.09
N LYS A 282 -6.63 18.53 -4.28
CA LYS A 282 -6.57 17.09 -4.49
C LYS A 282 -5.85 16.46 -3.32
N PHE A 283 -6.57 15.64 -2.56
CA PHE A 283 -6.01 14.83 -1.47
C PHE A 283 -5.46 13.49 -1.96
N ASN A 284 -4.65 12.83 -1.14
CA ASN A 284 -3.89 11.64 -1.47
C ASN A 284 -3.02 11.87 -2.72
N ALA A 285 -2.09 12.83 -2.64
CA ALA A 285 -1.26 13.24 -3.76
C ALA A 285 -0.43 12.06 -4.29
N GLY A 286 -0.56 11.76 -5.58
CA GLY A 286 0.05 10.59 -6.22
C GLY A 286 -0.46 9.24 -5.72
N GLN A 287 -1.58 9.21 -4.99
CA GLN A 287 -2.20 8.02 -4.38
C GLN A 287 -1.23 7.17 -3.55
N ARG A 288 -0.36 7.82 -2.76
CA ARG A 288 0.62 7.11 -1.92
C ARG A 288 0.06 6.60 -0.60
N GLY A 289 -1.11 7.10 -0.19
CA GLY A 289 -1.83 6.65 0.99
C GLY A 289 -2.84 5.54 0.66
N PHE A 290 -2.97 4.57 1.57
CA PHE A 290 -3.93 3.47 1.43
C PHE A 290 -5.32 3.89 1.93
N TYR A 291 -5.93 4.86 1.25
CA TYR A 291 -7.26 5.38 1.56
C TYR A 291 -7.91 6.00 0.33
N ARG A 292 -9.24 6.07 0.33
CA ARG A 292 -10.02 6.74 -0.72
C ARG A 292 -10.41 8.14 -0.29
N VAL A 293 -10.68 9.01 -1.26
CA VAL A 293 -11.14 10.37 -0.99
C VAL A 293 -12.46 10.65 -1.67
N SER A 294 -13.43 11.17 -0.91
CA SER A 294 -14.65 11.76 -1.44
C SER A 294 -14.64 13.27 -1.23
N TYR A 295 -15.19 13.99 -2.19
CA TYR A 295 -15.36 15.44 -2.13
C TYR A 295 -16.86 15.77 -2.13
N ASP A 296 -17.22 16.95 -1.63
CA ASP A 296 -18.53 17.53 -1.91
C ASP A 296 -18.72 17.84 -3.41
N GLU A 297 -19.95 18.15 -3.81
CA GLU A 297 -20.31 18.41 -5.21
C GLU A 297 -19.44 19.52 -5.84
N ALA A 298 -19.11 20.56 -5.06
CA ALA A 298 -18.27 21.66 -5.50
C ALA A 298 -16.81 21.22 -5.71
N GLY A 299 -16.27 20.40 -4.81
CA GLY A 299 -14.93 19.82 -4.93
C GLY A 299 -14.80 18.91 -6.15
N TRP A 300 -15.76 17.98 -6.33
CA TRP A 300 -15.81 17.12 -7.52
C TRP A 300 -15.92 17.94 -8.81
N SER A 301 -16.81 18.92 -8.87
CA SER A 301 -16.98 19.79 -10.04
C SER A 301 -15.68 20.53 -10.39
N SER A 302 -14.95 21.00 -9.38
CA SER A 302 -13.67 21.70 -9.56
C SER A 302 -12.59 20.76 -10.12
N LEU A 303 -12.49 19.54 -9.59
CA LEU A 303 -11.53 18.53 -10.07
C LEU A 303 -11.89 18.02 -11.47
N ILE A 304 -13.17 17.82 -11.78
CA ILE A 304 -13.65 17.47 -13.13
C ILE A 304 -13.26 18.57 -14.11
N ASN A 305 -13.44 19.84 -13.75
CA ASN A 305 -13.02 20.95 -14.61
C ASN A 305 -11.51 20.91 -14.90
N VAL A 306 -10.66 20.66 -13.88
CA VAL A 306 -9.20 20.49 -14.08
C VAL A 306 -8.90 19.34 -15.03
N LEU A 307 -9.57 18.20 -14.89
CA LEU A 307 -9.41 17.05 -15.80
C LEU A 307 -9.86 17.35 -17.24
N GLN A 308 -10.80 18.26 -17.44
CA GLN A 308 -11.28 18.65 -18.78
C GLN A 308 -10.42 19.74 -19.43
N THR A 309 -9.86 20.66 -18.65
CA THR A 309 -9.15 21.83 -19.18
C THR A 309 -7.63 21.72 -19.11
N GLU A 310 -7.09 21.14 -18.04
CA GLU A 310 -5.66 21.19 -17.69
C GLU A 310 -5.21 19.89 -16.98
N HIS A 311 -5.56 18.72 -17.56
CA HIS A 311 -5.36 17.43 -16.89
C HIS A 311 -3.90 17.09 -16.53
N GLU A 312 -2.93 17.66 -17.25
CA GLU A 312 -1.49 17.45 -17.01
C GLU A 312 -0.98 18.14 -15.74
N THR A 313 -1.77 19.07 -15.17
CA THR A 313 -1.49 19.67 -13.86
C THR A 313 -1.58 18.64 -12.73
N LEU A 314 -2.34 17.56 -12.93
CA LEU A 314 -2.41 16.42 -12.03
C LEU A 314 -1.51 15.30 -12.56
N SER A 315 -0.79 14.61 -11.67
CA SER A 315 0.04 13.47 -12.08
C SER A 315 -0.81 12.33 -12.68
N ALA A 316 -0.19 11.42 -13.44
CA ALA A 316 -0.88 10.24 -13.96
C ALA A 316 -1.54 9.41 -12.83
N ALA A 317 -0.84 9.28 -11.70
CA ALA A 317 -1.34 8.67 -10.48
C ALA A 317 -2.56 9.39 -9.89
N ASP A 318 -2.53 10.72 -9.81
CA ASP A 318 -3.66 11.51 -9.31
C ASP A 318 -4.90 11.35 -10.19
N ARG A 319 -4.73 11.38 -11.52
CA ARG A 319 -5.84 11.17 -12.45
C ARG A 319 -6.42 9.76 -12.33
N ALA A 320 -5.55 8.74 -12.25
CA ALA A 320 -5.99 7.36 -12.04
C ALA A 320 -6.77 7.21 -10.73
N SER A 321 -6.30 7.82 -9.64
CA SER A 321 -6.97 7.79 -8.34
C SER A 321 -8.34 8.45 -8.37
N LEU A 322 -8.48 9.60 -9.05
CA LEU A 322 -9.77 10.30 -9.16
C LEU A 322 -10.80 9.49 -9.95
N ILE A 323 -10.36 8.84 -11.02
CA ILE A 323 -11.22 7.97 -11.83
C ILE A 323 -11.67 6.77 -10.98
N ASP A 324 -10.73 6.08 -10.32
CA ASP A 324 -11.03 4.89 -9.51
C ASP A 324 -11.97 5.23 -8.33
N ASP A 325 -11.72 6.33 -7.62
CA ASP A 325 -12.59 6.82 -6.53
C ASP A 325 -13.98 7.19 -7.06
N ALA A 326 -14.08 7.96 -8.16
CA ALA A 326 -15.37 8.38 -8.71
C ALA A 326 -16.26 7.20 -9.12
N PHE A 327 -15.70 6.13 -9.70
CA PHE A 327 -16.47 4.94 -10.07
C PHE A 327 -16.83 4.05 -8.88
N THR A 328 -16.00 4.05 -7.83
CA THR A 328 -16.23 3.20 -6.66
C THR A 328 -17.25 3.83 -5.71
N LEU A 329 -17.24 5.16 -5.54
CA LEU A 329 -18.14 5.89 -4.64
C LEU A 329 -19.59 5.97 -5.11
N VAL A 330 -19.89 5.55 -6.34
CA VAL A 330 -21.26 5.51 -6.91
C VAL A 330 -21.92 4.14 -6.70
N LYS A 331 -21.15 3.11 -6.36
CA LYS A 331 -21.65 1.74 -6.17
C LYS A 331 -22.32 1.56 -4.82
#